data_AF-A0A3S3WCV3-F1
#
_entry.id   AF-A0A3S3WCV3-F1
#
_cell.length_a   1.000
_cell.length_b   1.000
_cell.length_c   1.000
_cell.angle_alpha   90.00
_cell.angle_beta   90.00
_cell.angle_gamma   90.00
#
_symmetry.space_group_name_H-M   'P 1'
#
loop_
_entity.id
_entity.type
_entity.pdbx_description
1 polymer ?
#
loop_
_entity_poly.entity_id
_entity_poly.type
_entity_poly.pdbx_seq_one_letter_code
_entity_poly.pdbx_strand_id
1 'polypeptide(L)'
;MEKKLIKTRYSDNELAEFRELITEKIKIAREEFLSLAGSLNSTNSNGTDDTAAAGKTLEDGSDSLEKESINQLASRQKKFIEQLEAALIRIQNKTYGICRETGKLIQKERLRAVPHTTLSMEAKLKQH
;
A
#
# COMPACT_ATOMS: atom_id res chain seq x y z
N MET A 1 -36.63 -11.98 19.80
CA MET A 1 -36.01 -10.83 19.09
C MET A 1 -34.62 -10.62 19.66
N GLU A 2 -33.60 -11.24 19.07
CA GLU A 2 -32.21 -10.99 19.44
C GLU A 2 -31.79 -9.66 18.83
N LYS A 3 -31.73 -8.60 19.66
CA LYS A 3 -31.08 -7.34 19.29
C LYS A 3 -29.59 -7.63 19.15
N LYS A 4 -29.18 -8.06 17.95
CA LYS A 4 -27.77 -8.25 17.59
C LYS A 4 -27.10 -6.90 17.77
N LEU A 5 -26.38 -6.73 18.89
CA LEU A 5 -25.59 -5.54 19.19
C LEU A 5 -24.64 -5.32 18.02
N ILE A 6 -25.00 -4.41 17.11
CA ILE A 6 -24.19 -4.09 15.95
C ILE A 6 -23.01 -3.31 16.52
N LYS A 7 -21.87 -3.99 16.74
CA LYS A 7 -20.63 -3.30 17.11
C LYS A 7 -20.31 -2.31 16.00
N THR A 8 -20.45 -1.03 16.30
CA THR A 8 -20.22 0.07 15.35
C THR A 8 -18.76 0.52 15.31
N ARG A 9 -17.94 0.09 16.28
CA ARG A 9 -16.51 0.39 16.38
C ARG A 9 -15.72 -0.72 17.07
N TYR A 10 -14.42 -0.72 16.82
CA TYR A 10 -13.44 -1.53 17.55
C TYR A 10 -13.13 -0.92 18.92
N SER A 11 -12.78 -1.78 19.89
CA SER A 11 -12.30 -1.34 21.21
C SER A 11 -10.90 -0.73 21.13
N ASP A 12 -10.55 0.12 22.08
CA ASP A 12 -9.24 0.80 22.12
C ASP A 12 -8.07 -0.21 22.14
N ASN A 13 -8.25 -1.38 22.76
CA ASN A 13 -7.25 -2.46 22.74
C ASN A 13 -7.05 -3.04 21.33
N GLU A 14 -8.14 -3.33 20.61
CA GLU A 14 -8.06 -3.86 19.23
C GLU A 14 -7.44 -2.80 18.30
N LEU A 15 -7.79 -1.53 18.50
CA LEU A 15 -7.22 -0.40 17.77
C LEU A 15 -5.71 -0.25 18.02
N ALA A 16 -5.23 -0.52 19.24
CA ALA A 16 -3.80 -0.53 19.56
C ALA A 16 -3.07 -1.65 18.81
N GLU A 17 -3.61 -2.87 18.79
CA GLU A 17 -3.03 -3.99 18.01
C GLU A 17 -2.91 -3.63 16.52
N PHE A 18 -3.96 -3.03 15.94
CA PHE A 18 -3.91 -2.59 14.54
C PHE A 18 -2.92 -1.45 14.31
N ARG A 19 -2.75 -0.54 15.27
CA ARG A 19 -1.79 0.55 15.19
C ARG A 19 -0.37 0.02 15.07
N GLU A 20 0.01 -0.94 15.91
CA GLU A 20 1.34 -1.53 15.88
C GLU A 20 1.58 -2.27 14.56
N LEU A 21 0.62 -3.09 14.14
CA LEU A 21 0.68 -3.80 12.86
C LEU A 21 0.82 -2.86 11.66
N ILE A 22 0.08 -1.75 11.64
CA ILE A 22 0.17 -0.75 10.58
C ILE A 22 1.53 -0.03 10.61
N THR A 23 2.02 0.30 11.79
CA THR A 23 3.31 0.99 11.95
C THR A 23 4.45 0.12 11.42
N GLU A 24 4.44 -1.18 11.74
CA GLU A 24 5.40 -2.14 11.19
C GLU A 24 5.27 -2.24 9.66
N LYS A 25 4.04 -2.33 9.14
CA LYS A 25 3.80 -2.35 7.68
C LYS A 25 4.30 -1.09 6.97
N ILE A 26 4.16 0.09 7.59
CA ILE A 26 4.70 1.35 7.05
C ILE A 26 6.22 1.27 6.96
N LYS A 27 6.88 0.77 8.00
CA LYS A 27 8.33 0.61 8.02
C LYS A 27 8.80 -0.27 6.86
N ILE A 28 8.24 -1.48 6.76
CA ILE A 28 8.56 -2.42 5.67
C ILE A 28 8.27 -1.77 4.30
N ALA A 29 7.11 -1.13 4.16
CA ALA A 29 6.72 -0.51 2.89
C ALA A 29 7.67 0.62 2.46
N ARG A 30 8.21 1.38 3.43
CA ARG A 30 9.22 2.41 3.20
C ARG A 30 10.55 1.82 2.78
N GLU A 31 11.00 0.74 3.40
CA GLU A 31 12.22 0.04 3.01
C GLU A 31 12.13 -0.47 1.57
N GLU A 32 11.00 -1.09 1.20
CA GLU A 32 10.74 -1.51 -0.18
C GLU A 32 10.71 -0.33 -1.16
N PHE A 33 10.09 0.79 -0.78
CA PHE A 33 10.08 2.00 -1.61
C PHE A 33 11.51 2.55 -1.83
N LEU A 34 12.34 2.57 -0.78
CA LEU A 34 13.74 3.01 -0.87
C LEU A 34 14.56 2.07 -1.76
N SER A 35 14.32 0.76 -1.68
CA SER A 35 14.94 -0.24 -2.56
C SER A 35 14.60 0.04 -4.04
N LEU A 36 13.32 0.22 -4.36
CA LEU A 36 12.85 0.58 -5.71
C LEU A 36 13.43 1.91 -6.21
N ALA A 37 13.46 2.94 -5.35
CA ALA A 37 14.04 4.23 -5.68
C ALA A 37 15.57 4.15 -5.86
N GLY A 38 16.24 3.29 -5.10
CA GLY A 38 17.67 3.00 -5.24
C GLY A 38 17.98 2.33 -6.58
N SER A 39 17.19 1.33 -6.99
CA SER A 39 17.33 0.69 -8.31
C SER A 39 17.21 1.70 -9.45
N LEU A 40 16.22 2.60 -9.40
CA LEU A 40 16.06 3.69 -10.39
C LEU A 40 17.30 4.59 -10.52
N ASN A 41 17.95 4.88 -9.39
CA ASN A 41 19.14 5.73 -9.36
C ASN A 41 20.41 4.99 -9.80
N SER A 42 20.54 3.71 -9.42
CA SER A 42 21.67 2.85 -9.82
C SER A 42 21.69 2.53 -11.32
N THR A 43 20.53 2.38 -11.97
CA THR A 43 20.47 2.22 -13.45
C THR A 43 21.08 3.42 -14.18
N ASN A 44 21.13 4.60 -13.56
CA ASN A 44 21.78 5.78 -14.14
C ASN A 44 23.32 5.78 -13.96
N SER A 45 23.86 4.88 -13.13
CA SER A 45 25.30 4.80 -12.82
C SER A 45 26.04 3.71 -13.60
N ASN A 46 25.34 2.89 -14.40
CA ASN A 46 25.96 1.84 -15.23
C ASN A 46 26.34 2.33 -16.64
N GLY A 47 26.58 3.63 -16.79
CA GLY A 47 27.05 4.24 -18.03
C GLY A 47 28.54 4.52 -17.96
N THR A 48 29.38 3.56 -18.31
CA THR A 48 30.68 3.82 -18.93
C THR A 48 31.18 2.59 -19.69
N ASP A 49 31.71 2.85 -20.89
CA ASP A 49 32.74 2.11 -21.65
C ASP A 49 32.66 0.58 -21.61
N ASP A 50 32.30 -0.15 -22.67
CA ASP A 50 33.34 -0.66 -23.59
C ASP A 50 32.74 -1.59 -24.67
N THR A 51 31.72 -1.20 -25.45
CA THR A 51 31.38 -2.00 -26.66
C THR A 51 30.73 -1.22 -27.80
N ALA A 52 31.62 -0.79 -28.70
CA ALA A 52 31.46 -0.54 -30.14
C ALA A 52 30.04 -0.68 -30.76
N ALA A 53 29.45 0.46 -31.08
CA ALA A 53 29.00 0.84 -32.42
C ALA A 53 28.03 -0.04 -33.27
N ALA A 54 27.43 -1.15 -32.80
CA ALA A 54 26.56 -1.97 -33.69
C ALA A 54 25.16 -2.35 -33.16
N GLY A 55 24.77 -2.03 -31.92
CA GLY A 55 23.49 -2.49 -31.32
C GLY A 55 22.58 -1.40 -30.74
N LYS A 56 22.87 -0.11 -30.99
CA LYS A 56 22.40 1.03 -30.18
C LYS A 56 20.92 1.43 -30.33
N THR A 57 20.08 0.65 -31.01
CA THR A 57 18.68 1.05 -31.31
C THR A 57 17.61 0.09 -30.77
N LEU A 58 17.98 -1.08 -30.26
CA LEU A 58 17.03 -2.08 -29.73
C LEU A 58 17.05 -2.16 -28.19
N GLU A 59 18.19 -1.89 -27.55
CA GLU A 59 18.35 -1.95 -26.08
C GLU A 59 17.64 -0.77 -25.36
N ASP A 60 17.66 0.43 -25.95
CA ASP A 60 17.14 1.68 -25.35
C ASP A 60 15.63 1.64 -25.01
N GLY A 61 14.87 0.80 -25.73
CA GLY A 61 13.46 0.56 -25.45
C GLY A 61 13.24 -0.26 -24.17
N SER A 62 14.10 -1.26 -23.91
CA SER A 62 14.00 -2.17 -22.76
C SER A 62 14.32 -1.46 -21.44
N ASP A 63 15.39 -0.66 -21.42
CA ASP A 63 15.77 0.15 -20.25
C ASP A 63 14.70 1.18 -19.88
N SER A 64 14.06 1.78 -20.89
CA SER A 64 12.98 2.75 -20.69
C SER A 64 11.72 2.10 -20.13
N LEU A 65 11.34 0.92 -20.63
CA LEU A 65 10.22 0.12 -20.14
C LEU A 65 10.43 -0.35 -18.68
N GLU A 66 11.65 -0.75 -18.34
CA GLU A 66 11.99 -1.18 -16.98
C GLU A 66 11.93 0.00 -16.00
N LYS A 67 12.51 1.15 -16.35
CA LYS A 67 12.39 2.39 -15.55
C LYS A 67 10.94 2.84 -15.36
N GLU A 68 10.12 2.77 -16.41
CA GLU A 68 8.70 3.11 -16.29
C GLU A 68 7.98 2.14 -15.33
N SER A 69 8.23 0.85 -15.46
CA SER A 69 7.64 -0.18 -14.60
C SER A 69 8.03 0.02 -13.13
N ILE A 70 9.31 0.29 -12.84
CA ILE A 70 9.78 0.56 -11.48
C ILE A 70 9.18 1.87 -10.94
N ASN A 71 9.09 2.92 -11.75
CA ASN A 71 8.41 4.17 -11.36
C ASN A 71 6.93 3.96 -11.01
N GLN A 72 6.22 3.16 -11.81
CA GLN A 72 4.84 2.80 -11.52
C GLN A 72 4.72 2.02 -10.21
N LEU A 73 5.62 1.06 -9.97
CA LEU A 73 5.65 0.27 -8.75
C LEU A 73 5.96 1.14 -7.52
N ALA A 74 6.97 2.00 -7.61
CA ALA A 74 7.33 2.97 -6.57
C ALA A 74 6.16 3.94 -6.27
N SER A 75 5.46 4.41 -7.30
CA SER A 75 4.28 5.27 -7.14
C SER A 75 3.13 4.54 -6.42
N ARG A 76 2.90 3.27 -6.72
CA ARG A 76 1.92 2.43 -6.01
C ARG A 76 2.33 2.23 -4.55
N GLN A 77 3.62 1.99 -4.30
CA GLN A 77 4.15 1.80 -2.96
C GLN A 77 4.04 3.07 -2.11
N LYS A 78 4.34 4.24 -2.69
CA LYS A 78 4.14 5.54 -2.04
C LYS A 78 2.67 5.74 -1.65
N LYS A 79 1.74 5.51 -2.59
CA LYS A 79 0.29 5.56 -2.30
C LYS A 79 -0.12 4.58 -1.22
N PHE A 80 0.50 3.40 -1.14
CA PHE A 80 0.23 2.41 -0.10
C PHE A 80 0.67 2.92 1.28
N ILE A 81 1.85 3.53 1.39
CA ILE A 81 2.33 4.17 2.61
C ILE A 81 1.36 5.28 3.06
N GLU A 82 0.96 6.17 2.16
CA GLU A 82 -0.01 7.25 2.46
C GLU A 82 -1.34 6.70 2.99
N GLN A 83 -1.82 5.58 2.42
CA GLN A 83 -3.06 4.94 2.89
C GLN A 83 -2.91 4.30 4.28
N LEU A 84 -1.74 3.74 4.60
CA LEU A 84 -1.43 3.21 5.93
C LEU A 84 -1.33 4.35 6.97
N GLU A 85 -0.70 5.47 6.63
CA GLU A 85 -0.66 6.66 7.48
C GLU A 85 -2.07 7.22 7.73
N ALA A 86 -2.90 7.28 6.68
CA ALA A 86 -4.31 7.65 6.81
C ALA A 86 -5.09 6.66 7.70
N ALA A 87 -4.75 5.37 7.69
CA ALA A 87 -5.34 4.38 8.58
C ALA A 87 -4.95 4.63 10.06
N LEU A 88 -3.71 5.02 10.36
CA LEU A 88 -3.30 5.43 11.71
C LEU A 88 -4.11 6.62 12.22
N ILE A 89 -4.36 7.62 11.36
CA ILE A 89 -5.20 8.78 11.72
C ILE A 89 -6.62 8.32 12.05
N ARG A 90 -7.19 7.37 11.30
CA ARG A 90 -8.52 6.81 11.60
C ARG A 90 -8.55 6.04 12.91
N ILE A 91 -7.46 5.36 13.26
CA ILE A 91 -7.31 4.67 14.55
C ILE A 91 -7.35 5.69 15.69
N GLN A 92 -6.59 6.79 15.59
CA GLN A 92 -6.63 7.88 16.57
C GLN A 92 -8.04 8.48 16.71
N ASN A 93 -8.74 8.67 15.59
CA ASN A 93 -10.11 9.18 15.56
C ASN A 93 -11.16 8.12 15.97
N LYS A 94 -10.76 6.89 16.32
CA LYS A 94 -11.66 5.77 16.65
C LYS A 94 -12.69 5.43 15.56
N THR A 95 -12.37 5.73 14.30
CA THR A 95 -13.19 5.47 13.11
C THR A 95 -12.62 4.35 12.23
N TYR A 96 -11.50 3.75 12.64
CA TYR A 96 -10.87 2.65 11.92
C TYR A 96 -11.76 1.39 11.91
N GLY A 97 -11.77 0.72 10.76
CA GLY A 97 -12.57 -0.48 10.56
C GLY A 97 -14.07 -0.22 10.33
N ILE A 98 -14.49 1.04 10.15
CA ILE A 98 -15.85 1.38 9.72
C ILE A 98 -15.86 1.57 8.20
N CYS A 99 -16.74 0.84 7.51
CA CYS A 99 -16.91 0.97 6.07
C CYS A 99 -17.45 2.36 5.72
N ARG A 100 -16.77 3.09 4.83
CA ARG A 100 -17.21 4.43 4.42
C ARG A 100 -18.53 4.45 3.65
N GLU A 101 -18.84 3.39 2.92
CA GLU A 101 -20.08 3.31 2.13
C GLU A 101 -21.27 2.80 2.95
N THR A 102 -21.06 1.75 3.75
CA THR A 102 -22.16 1.07 4.43
C THR A 102 -22.29 1.43 5.91
N GLY A 103 -21.30 2.11 6.49
CA GLY A 103 -21.23 2.39 7.93
C GLY A 103 -21.10 1.15 8.81
N LYS A 104 -20.94 -0.04 8.22
CA LYS A 104 -20.81 -1.32 8.94
C LYS A 104 -19.35 -1.57 9.35
N LEU A 105 -19.16 -2.32 10.43
CA LEU A 105 -17.83 -2.77 10.85
C LEU A 105 -17.24 -3.75 9.82
N ILE A 106 -16.04 -3.47 9.34
CA ILE A 106 -15.23 -4.35 8.48
C ILE A 106 -14.68 -5.47 9.34
N GLN A 107 -14.71 -6.72 8.88
CA GLN A 107 -14.22 -7.87 9.64
C GLN A 107 -12.73 -7.75 10.00
N LYS A 108 -12.37 -8.12 11.24
CA LYS A 108 -11.00 -8.05 11.77
C LYS A 108 -9.98 -8.79 10.92
N GLU A 109 -10.36 -9.96 10.40
CA GLU A 109 -9.50 -10.81 9.57
C GLU A 109 -9.08 -10.09 8.28
N ARG A 110 -10.01 -9.32 7.70
CA ARG A 110 -9.74 -8.54 6.50
C ARG A 110 -8.86 -7.32 6.78
N LEU A 111 -9.03 -6.67 7.92
CA LEU A 111 -8.15 -5.58 8.36
C LEU A 111 -6.74 -6.09 8.68
N ARG A 112 -6.60 -7.33 9.18
CA ARG A 112 -5.29 -7.98 9.37
C ARG A 112 -4.61 -8.29 8.04
N ALA A 113 -5.35 -8.78 7.04
CA ALA A 113 -4.82 -9.06 5.71
C ALA A 113 -4.48 -7.77 4.92
N VAL A 114 -5.37 -6.78 4.97
CA VAL A 114 -5.29 -5.55 4.18
C VAL A 114 -5.61 -4.33 5.06
N PRO A 115 -4.65 -3.84 5.86
CA PRO A 115 -4.92 -2.81 6.88
C PRO A 115 -5.23 -1.41 6.33
N HIS A 116 -4.94 -1.16 5.05
CA HIS A 116 -5.30 0.09 4.38
C HIS A 116 -6.75 0.09 3.85
N THR A 117 -7.46 -1.04 3.90
CA THR A 117 -8.78 -1.17 3.27
C THR A 117 -9.84 -0.34 4.01
N THR A 118 -10.55 0.51 3.26
CA THR A 118 -11.62 1.39 3.78
C THR A 118 -13.02 0.93 3.42
N LEU A 119 -13.11 -0.03 2.50
CA LEU A 119 -14.34 -0.57 1.94
C LEU A 119 -14.52 -2.00 2.42
N SER A 120 -15.71 -2.38 2.86
CA SER A 120 -16.01 -3.78 3.21
C SER A 120 -15.99 -4.69 1.97
N MET A 121 -15.99 -6.01 2.17
CA MET A 121 -16.09 -6.98 1.06
C MET A 121 -17.30 -6.71 0.17
N GLU A 122 -18.44 -6.39 0.79
CA GLU A 122 -19.72 -6.09 0.14
C GLU A 122 -19.64 -4.85 -0.78
N ALA A 123 -18.84 -3.85 -0.39
CA ALA A 123 -18.59 -2.65 -1.17
C ALA A 123 -17.60 -2.89 -2.31
N LYS A 124 -16.54 -3.67 -2.05
CA LYS A 124 -15.55 -4.04 -3.08
C LYS A 124 -16.16 -4.91 -4.17
N LEU A 125 -17.13 -5.75 -3.85
CA LEU A 125 -17.84 -6.59 -4.83
C LEU A 125 -18.75 -5.78 -5.77
N LYS A 126 -19.18 -4.58 -5.38
CA LYS A 126 -20.01 -3.68 -6.20
C LYS A 126 -19.22 -2.82 -7.19
N GLN A 127 -17.91 -2.72 -7.03
CA GLN A 127 -17.03 -1.97 -7.94
C GLN A 127 -16.45 -2.82 -9.08
N HIS A 128 -16.91 -4.06 -9.23
CA HIS A 128 -16.42 -5.03 -10.21
C HIS A 128 -17.56 -5.53 -11.11
#